data_AF-A0A1A3NTX7-F1
#
_entry.id   AF-A0A1A3NTX7-F1
#
_cell.length_a   1.000
_cell.length_b   1.000
_cell.length_c   1.000
_cell.angle_alpha   90.00
_cell.angle_beta   90.00
_cell.angle_gamma   90.00
#
_symmetry.space_group_name_H-M   'P 1'
#
loop_
_entity.id
_entity.type
_entity.pdbx_description
1 polymer ?
#
loop_
_entity_poly.entity_id
_entity_poly.type
_entity_poly.pdbx_seq_one_letter_code
_entity_poly.pdbx_strand_id
1 'polypeptide(L)'
;MTGHAASPSVAGVLLAAGAGRRYGKPKVLVDEWRTAALTALREGGCETVIVVLGAAQVPLPDGVIGVFASEWRTGLSASVRAGLRQADALGADYAVLHVVDTPDVGAAVVSRVVNRALSASSGLAQAYYGDRPGHPVVLGRQHWPDVISCVAGDRGAAVYLRPRDDVEIVDCSDLATGVDHDEPG
;
A
#
# COMPACT_ATOMS: atom_id res chain seq x y z
N MET A 1 14.57 22.47 27.01
CA MET A 1 14.85 21.71 25.78
C MET A 1 13.54 21.06 25.35
N THR A 2 12.77 21.75 24.51
CA THR A 2 11.59 21.17 23.87
C THR A 2 12.11 20.13 22.88
N GLY A 3 12.00 18.85 23.23
CA GLY A 3 12.29 17.78 22.28
C GLY A 3 11.39 17.99 21.06
N HIS A 4 11.98 18.16 19.89
CA HIS A 4 11.23 17.96 18.67
C HIS A 4 10.81 16.49 18.70
N ALA A 5 9.53 16.22 18.90
CA ALA A 5 9.01 14.88 18.65
C ALA A 5 9.43 14.53 17.22
N ALA A 6 10.16 13.43 17.05
CA ALA A 6 10.51 12.96 15.72
C ALA A 6 9.22 12.80 14.91
N SER A 7 9.23 13.24 13.65
CA SER A 7 8.10 13.00 12.75
C SER A 7 7.78 11.50 12.70
N PRO A 8 6.50 11.11 12.69
CA PRO A 8 6.12 9.70 12.63
C PRO A 8 6.64 9.07 11.34
N SER A 9 7.22 7.89 11.47
CA SER A 9 7.83 7.14 10.37
C SER A 9 6.78 6.43 9.50
N VAL A 10 6.93 6.54 8.18
CA VAL A 10 5.96 6.00 7.21
C VAL A 10 6.63 4.97 6.29
N ALA A 11 6.13 3.74 6.31
CA ALA A 11 6.56 2.65 5.43
C ALA A 11 5.60 2.49 4.24
N GLY A 12 6.13 2.56 3.03
CA GLY A 12 5.40 2.21 1.81
C GLY A 12 5.42 0.71 1.59
N VAL A 13 4.27 0.08 1.37
CA VAL A 13 4.13 -1.36 1.14
C VAL A 13 3.50 -1.57 -0.23
N LEU A 14 4.32 -1.97 -1.20
CA LEU A 14 3.88 -2.33 -2.54
C LEU A 14 3.48 -3.80 -2.58
N LEU A 15 2.17 -4.05 -2.74
CA LEU A 15 1.58 -5.39 -2.80
C LEU A 15 1.73 -5.97 -4.22
N ALA A 16 2.76 -6.81 -4.41
CA ALA A 16 3.19 -7.25 -5.75
C ALA A 16 3.36 -8.78 -5.88
N ALA A 17 2.84 -9.57 -4.93
CA ALA A 17 3.08 -11.00 -4.86
C ALA A 17 2.21 -11.84 -5.82
N GLY A 18 1.17 -11.23 -6.40
CA GLY A 18 0.16 -11.92 -7.19
C GLY A 18 0.67 -12.43 -8.54
N ALA A 19 0.11 -13.55 -9.00
CA ALA A 19 0.43 -14.14 -10.30
C ALA A 19 -0.14 -13.37 -11.50
N GLY A 20 -1.00 -12.37 -11.26
CA GLY A 20 -1.65 -11.59 -12.33
C GLY A 20 -2.44 -12.45 -13.31
N ARG A 21 -3.18 -13.45 -12.81
CA ARG A 21 -3.87 -14.46 -13.64
C ARG A 21 -4.77 -13.86 -14.73
N ARG A 22 -5.50 -12.79 -14.41
CA ARG A 22 -6.35 -12.05 -15.39
C ARG A 22 -5.53 -11.29 -16.42
N TYR A 23 -4.41 -10.71 -15.98
CA TYR A 23 -3.48 -9.98 -16.82
C TYR A 23 -2.55 -10.89 -17.66
N GLY A 24 -2.45 -12.18 -17.31
CA GLY A 24 -1.61 -13.17 -18.00
C GLY A 24 -0.17 -13.27 -17.51
N LYS A 25 0.30 -12.35 -16.64
CA LYS A 25 1.62 -12.41 -16.00
C LYS A 25 1.66 -11.67 -14.65
N PRO A 26 2.61 -11.98 -13.76
CA PRO A 26 2.84 -11.18 -12.55
C PRO A 26 3.11 -9.70 -12.90
N LYS A 27 2.24 -8.80 -12.43
CA LYS A 27 2.29 -7.37 -12.81
C LYS A 27 3.57 -6.67 -12.33
N VAL A 28 4.24 -7.21 -11.32
CA VAL A 28 5.56 -6.75 -10.85
C VAL A 28 6.65 -6.83 -11.93
N LEU A 29 6.46 -7.65 -12.98
CA LEU A 29 7.36 -7.77 -14.13
C LEU A 29 7.15 -6.66 -15.18
N VAL A 30 6.17 -5.77 -15.00
CA VAL A 30 6.00 -4.58 -15.85
C VAL A 30 6.85 -3.46 -15.25
N ASP A 31 7.99 -3.18 -15.88
CA ASP A 31 9.04 -2.31 -15.34
C ASP A 31 8.57 -0.87 -15.15
N GLU A 32 7.78 -0.35 -16.08
CA GLU A 32 7.24 1.01 -16.04
C GLU A 32 6.30 1.17 -14.84
N TRP A 33 5.41 0.20 -14.64
CA TRP A 33 4.44 0.21 -13.53
C TRP A 33 5.12 0.04 -12.17
N ARG A 34 6.08 -0.88 -12.08
CA ARG A 34 6.88 -1.06 -10.87
C ARG A 34 7.64 0.22 -10.52
N THR A 35 8.26 0.86 -11.52
CA THR A 35 9.02 2.11 -11.33
C THR A 35 8.09 3.23 -10.87
N ALA A 36 6.94 3.40 -11.51
CA ALA A 36 5.94 4.40 -11.14
C ALA A 36 5.46 4.22 -9.69
N ALA A 37 5.11 3.00 -9.27
CA ALA A 37 4.65 2.72 -7.91
C ALA A 37 5.74 2.95 -6.85
N LEU A 38 6.99 2.59 -7.15
CA LEU A 38 8.12 2.85 -6.24
C LEU A 38 8.39 4.34 -6.09
N THR A 39 8.36 5.10 -7.20
CA THR A 39 8.49 6.56 -7.18
C THR A 39 7.35 7.20 -6.41
N ALA A 40 6.11 6.78 -6.63
CA ALA A 40 4.93 7.28 -5.93
C ALA A 40 5.05 7.12 -4.41
N LEU A 41 5.53 5.96 -3.93
CA LEU A 41 5.74 5.74 -2.50
C LEU A 41 6.88 6.61 -1.94
N ARG A 42 8.04 6.60 -2.59
CA ARG A 42 9.24 7.34 -2.14
C ARG A 42 8.99 8.84 -2.07
N GLU A 43 8.52 9.42 -3.17
CA GLU A 43 8.28 10.86 -3.27
C GLU A 43 6.98 11.27 -2.58
N GLY A 44 6.10 10.31 -2.28
CA GLY A 44 4.87 10.51 -1.54
C GLY A 44 5.03 10.60 -0.02
N GLY A 45 6.25 10.47 0.50
CA GLY A 45 6.54 10.59 1.93
C GLY A 45 6.76 9.26 2.66
N CYS A 46 6.98 8.16 1.94
CA CYS A 46 7.43 6.91 2.56
C CYS A 46 8.96 6.89 2.68
N GLU A 47 9.47 6.90 3.91
CA GLU A 47 10.91 6.86 4.18
C GLU A 47 11.54 5.52 3.80
N THR A 48 10.78 4.44 4.00
CA THR A 48 11.18 3.08 3.63
C THR A 48 10.13 2.48 2.71
N VAL A 49 10.56 1.78 1.66
CA VAL A 49 9.67 1.05 0.76
C VAL A 49 9.92 -0.44 0.85
N ILE A 50 8.85 -1.18 1.10
CA ILE A 50 8.77 -2.63 1.17
C ILE A 50 8.04 -3.10 -0.09
N VAL A 51 8.63 -4.01 -0.85
CA VAL A 51 7.98 -4.69 -1.97
C VAL A 51 7.69 -6.12 -1.58
N VAL A 52 6.41 -6.46 -1.57
CA VAL A 52 5.97 -7.82 -1.26
C VAL A 52 5.92 -8.64 -2.54
N LEU A 53 6.82 -9.60 -2.67
CA LEU A 53 7.01 -10.49 -3.81
C LEU A 53 6.37 -11.87 -3.56
N GLY A 54 6.20 -12.64 -4.63
CA GLY A 54 5.53 -13.94 -4.59
C GLY A 54 5.70 -14.71 -5.89
N ALA A 55 4.69 -14.69 -6.74
CA ALA A 55 4.67 -15.42 -8.01
C ALA A 55 5.86 -15.09 -8.94
N ALA A 56 6.43 -13.89 -8.81
CA ALA A 56 7.69 -13.52 -9.43
C ALA A 56 8.60 -12.81 -8.42
N GLN A 57 9.90 -12.90 -8.68
CA GLN A 57 10.94 -12.11 -8.02
C GLN A 57 11.57 -11.18 -9.06
N VAL A 58 11.92 -9.97 -8.64
CA VAL A 58 12.57 -8.97 -9.47
C VAL A 58 13.74 -8.36 -8.71
N PRO A 59 14.79 -7.88 -9.39
CA PRO A 59 15.80 -7.06 -8.75
C PRO A 59 15.13 -5.79 -8.21
N LEU A 60 15.50 -5.42 -6.98
CA LEU A 60 15.00 -4.22 -6.32
C LEU A 60 16.12 -3.18 -6.26
N PRO A 61 15.80 -1.88 -6.43
CA PRO A 61 16.80 -0.83 -6.32
C PRO A 61 17.24 -0.67 -4.86
N ASP A 62 18.42 -0.07 -4.67
CA ASP A 62 18.96 0.20 -3.34
C ASP A 62 17.96 0.96 -2.45
N GLY A 63 17.92 0.59 -1.17
CA GLY A 63 16.98 1.16 -0.19
C GLY A 63 15.55 0.63 -0.29
N VAL A 64 15.26 -0.35 -1.17
CA VAL A 64 13.98 -1.08 -1.15
C VAL A 64 14.16 -2.43 -0.49
N ILE A 65 13.23 -2.77 0.40
CA ILE A 65 13.22 -4.05 1.13
C ILE A 65 12.30 -5.02 0.41
N GLY A 66 12.85 -6.12 -0.08
CA GLY A 66 12.06 -7.22 -0.64
C GLY A 66 11.57 -8.16 0.44
N VAL A 67 10.27 -8.48 0.44
CA VAL A 67 9.68 -9.49 1.33
C VAL A 67 8.98 -10.54 0.50
N PHE A 68 9.30 -11.81 0.73
CA PHE A 68 8.60 -12.91 0.06
C PHE A 68 7.37 -13.34 0.87
N ALA A 69 6.17 -13.22 0.29
CA ALA A 69 4.97 -13.78 0.86
C ALA A 69 4.89 -15.28 0.56
N SER A 70 5.33 -16.14 1.49
CA SER A 70 5.38 -17.60 1.28
C SER A 70 4.04 -18.19 0.83
N GLU A 71 2.95 -17.70 1.44
CA GLU A 71 1.58 -18.12 1.19
C GLU A 71 0.88 -17.29 0.11
N TRP A 72 1.62 -16.65 -0.82
CA TRP A 72 1.03 -15.76 -1.85
C TRP A 72 -0.11 -16.42 -2.64
N ARG A 73 -0.10 -17.75 -2.79
CA ARG A 73 -1.15 -18.52 -3.47
C ARG A 73 -2.51 -18.43 -2.78
N THR A 74 -2.54 -18.14 -1.48
CA THR A 74 -3.76 -17.96 -0.68
C THR A 74 -4.46 -16.63 -0.95
N GLY A 75 -3.84 -15.73 -1.73
CA GLY A 75 -4.45 -14.49 -2.20
C GLY A 75 -3.83 -13.23 -1.60
N LEU A 76 -4.48 -12.08 -1.87
CA LEU A 76 -4.03 -10.75 -1.45
C LEU A 76 -3.73 -10.66 0.06
N SER A 77 -4.47 -11.40 0.89
CA SER A 77 -4.30 -11.45 2.33
C SER A 77 -2.88 -11.83 2.77
N ALA A 78 -2.22 -12.76 2.09
CA ALA A 78 -0.84 -13.14 2.40
C ALA A 78 0.14 -11.99 2.15
N SER A 79 -0.09 -11.21 1.09
CA SER A 79 0.73 -10.05 0.76
C SER A 79 0.59 -8.94 1.81
N VAL A 80 -0.65 -8.64 2.21
CA VAL A 80 -0.94 -7.65 3.25
C VAL A 80 -0.30 -8.06 4.58
N ARG A 81 -0.45 -9.33 4.99
CA ARG A 81 0.17 -9.84 6.23
C ARG A 81 1.69 -9.73 6.19
N ALA A 82 2.32 -10.13 5.09
CA ALA A 82 3.78 -10.07 4.96
C ALA A 82 4.29 -8.62 5.00
N GLY A 83 3.65 -7.71 4.27
CA GLY A 83 4.01 -6.29 4.25
C GLY A 83 3.85 -5.61 5.60
N LEU A 84 2.71 -5.79 6.27
CA LEU A 84 2.46 -5.18 7.59
C LEU A 84 3.40 -5.74 8.68
N ARG A 85 3.69 -7.05 8.65
CA ARG A 85 4.68 -7.64 9.58
C ARG A 85 6.08 -7.07 9.36
N GLN A 86 6.46 -6.82 8.11
CA GLN A 86 7.75 -6.19 7.83
C GLN A 86 7.78 -4.73 8.29
N ALA A 87 6.70 -3.97 8.06
CA ALA A 87 6.59 -2.60 8.57
C ALA A 87 6.71 -2.56 10.11
N ASP A 88 6.08 -3.51 10.80
CA ASP A 88 6.17 -3.68 12.25
C ASP A 88 7.57 -4.04 12.73
N ALA A 89 8.26 -4.95 12.03
CA ALA A 89 9.63 -5.32 12.33
C ALA A 89 10.62 -4.14 12.16
N LEU A 90 10.32 -3.19 11.27
CA LEU A 90 11.10 -1.97 11.09
C LEU A 90 10.72 -0.87 12.09
N GLY A 91 9.69 -1.08 12.91
CA GLY A 91 9.24 -0.12 13.89
C GLY A 91 8.47 1.07 13.31
N ALA A 92 7.93 0.95 12.09
CA ALA A 92 7.20 2.05 11.46
C ALA A 92 5.94 2.45 12.25
N ASP A 93 5.53 3.71 12.14
CA ASP A 93 4.31 4.23 12.78
C ASP A 93 3.09 4.09 11.86
N TYR A 94 3.31 4.18 10.54
CA TYR A 94 2.28 4.06 9.51
C TYR A 94 2.73 3.15 8.37
N ALA A 95 1.75 2.45 7.77
CA ALA A 95 1.95 1.67 6.56
C ALA A 95 1.04 2.18 5.44
N VAL A 96 1.62 2.46 4.27
CA VAL A 96 0.92 2.84 3.05
C VAL A 96 0.80 1.61 2.15
N LEU A 97 -0.37 1.00 2.10
CA LEU A 97 -0.64 -0.11 1.18
C LEU A 97 -0.91 0.46 -0.22
N HIS A 98 -0.11 0.04 -1.19
CA HIS A 98 -0.23 0.43 -2.59
C HIS A 98 -0.05 -0.78 -3.52
N VAL A 99 -0.42 -0.63 -4.79
CA VAL A 99 -0.45 -1.71 -5.78
C VAL A 99 0.29 -1.29 -7.05
N VAL A 100 0.77 -2.28 -7.81
CA VAL A 100 1.59 -2.05 -9.01
C VAL A 100 0.73 -1.59 -10.19
N ASP A 101 -0.55 -1.93 -10.20
CA ASP A 101 -1.43 -1.86 -11.37
C ASP A 101 -2.28 -0.60 -11.49
N THR A 102 -1.95 0.44 -10.72
CA THR A 102 -2.54 1.78 -10.81
C THR A 102 -1.43 2.80 -11.16
N PRO A 103 -0.86 2.77 -12.38
CA PRO A 103 0.36 3.52 -12.74
C PRO A 103 0.16 5.04 -12.80
N ASP A 104 -1.08 5.52 -12.86
CA ASP A 104 -1.43 6.95 -12.80
C ASP A 104 -1.45 7.50 -11.37
N VAL A 105 -1.49 6.63 -10.35
CA VAL A 105 -1.48 7.00 -8.95
C VAL A 105 -0.07 7.38 -8.51
N GLY A 106 0.25 8.67 -8.64
CA GLY A 106 1.57 9.22 -8.35
C GLY A 106 1.78 9.70 -6.90
N ALA A 107 2.96 10.28 -6.66
CA ALA A 107 3.40 10.78 -5.35
C ALA A 107 2.45 11.81 -4.72
N ALA A 108 1.81 12.67 -5.52
CA ALA A 108 0.86 13.66 -5.04
C ALA A 108 -0.35 13.01 -4.35
N VAL A 109 -0.84 11.88 -4.88
CA VAL A 109 -1.92 11.10 -4.25
C VAL A 109 -1.42 10.51 -2.94
N VAL A 110 -0.27 9.82 -2.96
CA VAL A 110 0.31 9.20 -1.77
C VAL A 110 0.49 10.21 -0.64
N SER A 111 1.12 11.36 -0.95
CA SER A 111 1.34 12.43 0.02
C SER A 111 0.03 12.97 0.59
N ARG A 112 -1.00 13.18 -0.23
CA ARG A 112 -2.30 13.66 0.22
C ARG A 112 -2.95 12.70 1.23
N VAL A 113 -2.93 11.40 0.94
CA VAL A 113 -3.54 10.39 1.82
C VAL A 113 -2.73 10.19 3.10
N VAL A 114 -1.39 10.17 3.00
CA VAL A 114 -0.49 10.11 4.16
C VAL A 114 -0.74 11.29 5.08
N ASN A 115 -0.69 12.53 4.57
CA ASN A 115 -0.91 13.73 5.38
C ASN A 115 -2.29 13.71 6.05
N ARG A 116 -3.33 13.21 5.36
CA ARG A 116 -4.64 13.07 5.96
C ARG A 116 -4.62 12.09 7.14
N ALA A 117 -4.04 10.89 6.96
CA ALA A 117 -3.93 9.90 8.04
C ALA A 117 -3.14 10.43 9.23
N LEU A 118 -2.03 11.14 9.01
CA LEU A 118 -1.21 11.74 10.07
C LEU A 118 -1.98 12.79 10.90
N SER A 119 -2.94 13.48 10.28
CA SER A 119 -3.80 14.45 10.96
C SER A 119 -5.04 13.84 11.61
N ALA A 120 -5.40 12.61 11.23
CA ALA A 120 -6.60 11.93 11.69
C ALA A 120 -6.36 11.31 13.07
N SER A 121 -7.33 11.45 13.98
CA SER A 121 -7.23 10.81 15.30
C SER A 121 -7.20 9.27 15.21
N SER A 122 -7.82 8.70 14.17
CA SER A 122 -7.79 7.27 13.91
C SER A 122 -6.48 6.81 13.29
N GLY A 123 -5.74 7.67 12.59
CA GLY A 123 -4.58 7.25 11.79
C GLY A 123 -4.96 6.40 10.57
N LEU A 124 -6.21 6.44 10.12
CA LEU A 124 -6.72 5.71 8.96
C LEU A 124 -7.12 6.67 7.85
N ALA A 125 -6.64 6.43 6.63
CA ALA A 125 -7.11 7.14 5.45
C ALA A 125 -7.13 6.23 4.21
N GLN A 126 -8.05 6.49 3.29
CA GLN A 126 -8.14 5.76 2.03
C GLN A 126 -8.38 6.74 0.86
N ALA A 127 -7.65 6.54 -0.24
CA ALA A 127 -7.91 7.25 -1.48
C ALA A 127 -9.27 6.87 -2.08
N TYR A 128 -9.98 7.86 -2.60
CA TYR A 128 -11.21 7.71 -3.36
C TYR A 128 -11.09 8.43 -4.70
N TYR A 129 -11.73 7.86 -5.71
CA TYR A 129 -11.80 8.39 -7.08
C TYR A 129 -13.26 8.47 -7.49
N GLY A 130 -13.91 9.57 -7.09
CA GLY A 130 -15.34 9.72 -7.04
C GLY A 130 -15.92 8.94 -5.86
N ASP A 131 -16.89 8.08 -6.15
CA ASP A 131 -17.50 7.15 -5.18
C ASP A 131 -16.69 5.84 -5.01
N ARG A 132 -15.61 5.66 -5.77
CA ARG A 132 -14.85 4.42 -5.78
C ARG A 132 -13.69 4.46 -4.78
N PRO A 133 -13.65 3.55 -3.79
CA PRO A 133 -12.47 3.38 -2.95
C PRO A 133 -11.31 2.81 -3.77
N GLY A 134 -10.09 3.25 -3.49
CA GLY A 134 -8.89 2.80 -4.19
C GLY A 134 -7.65 2.77 -3.31
N HIS A 135 -6.49 2.77 -3.98
CA HIS A 135 -5.18 2.88 -3.35
C HIS A 135 -4.59 4.29 -3.55
N PRO A 136 -3.72 4.74 -2.64
CA PRO A 136 -3.23 4.02 -1.46
C PRO A 136 -4.22 4.01 -0.29
N VAL A 137 -3.98 3.08 0.62
CA VAL A 137 -4.60 2.99 1.95
C VAL A 137 -3.51 3.23 2.99
N VAL A 138 -3.76 4.08 3.99
CA VAL A 138 -2.81 4.36 5.07
C VAL A 138 -3.37 3.84 6.38
N LEU A 139 -2.55 3.08 7.11
CA LEU A 139 -2.90 2.42 8.36
C LEU A 139 -1.89 2.78 9.45
N GLY A 140 -2.35 3.42 10.53
CA GLY A 140 -1.58 3.55 11.77
C GLY A 140 -1.30 2.18 12.42
N ARG A 141 -0.15 2.06 13.07
CA ARG A 141 0.36 0.81 13.68
C ARG A 141 -0.63 0.09 14.57
N GLN A 142 -1.45 0.83 15.32
CA GLN A 142 -2.48 0.28 16.22
C GLN A 142 -3.51 -0.61 15.51
N HIS A 143 -3.69 -0.45 14.18
CA HIS A 143 -4.66 -1.22 13.40
C HIS A 143 -4.10 -2.52 12.82
N TRP A 144 -2.77 -2.66 12.73
CA TRP A 144 -2.18 -3.78 12.01
C TRP A 144 -2.53 -5.16 12.57
N PRO A 145 -2.57 -5.40 13.90
CA PRO A 145 -2.99 -6.69 14.43
C PRO A 145 -4.39 -7.10 13.97
N ASP A 146 -5.34 -6.17 13.95
CA ASP A 146 -6.71 -6.43 13.53
C ASP A 146 -6.83 -6.61 12.02
N VAL A 147 -6.12 -5.80 11.22
CA VAL A 147 -6.06 -5.98 9.77
C VAL A 147 -5.48 -7.35 9.46
N ILE A 148 -4.37 -7.72 10.10
CA ILE A 148 -3.74 -9.03 9.95
C ILE A 148 -4.71 -10.15 10.33
N SER A 149 -5.51 -10.01 11.40
CA SER A 149 -6.41 -11.08 11.84
C SER A 149 -7.58 -11.30 10.89
N CYS A 150 -8.15 -10.23 10.30
CA CYS A 150 -9.39 -10.32 9.52
C CYS A 150 -9.21 -10.54 8.01
N VAL A 151 -8.04 -10.22 7.43
CA VAL A 151 -7.80 -10.46 5.99
C VAL A 151 -7.71 -11.95 5.67
N ALA A 152 -8.39 -12.39 4.61
CA ALA A 152 -8.41 -13.78 4.17
C ALA A 152 -8.73 -13.88 2.67
N GLY A 153 -8.08 -14.83 1.99
CA GLY A 153 -8.25 -15.01 0.56
C GLY A 153 -7.75 -13.79 -0.22
N ASP A 154 -8.55 -13.38 -1.20
CA ASP A 154 -8.31 -12.18 -2.03
C ASP A 154 -8.84 -10.88 -1.41
N ARG A 155 -9.25 -10.90 -0.13
CA ARG A 155 -9.70 -9.69 0.58
C ARG A 155 -8.52 -9.00 1.27
N GLY A 156 -8.20 -7.80 0.81
CA GLY A 156 -7.20 -6.90 1.42
C GLY A 156 -7.77 -6.06 2.56
N ALA A 157 -7.03 -5.02 2.97
CA ALA A 157 -7.36 -4.17 4.12
C ALA A 157 -8.74 -3.50 4.04
N ALA A 158 -9.33 -3.35 2.85
CA ALA A 158 -10.69 -2.83 2.69
C ALA A 158 -11.76 -3.60 3.50
N VAL A 159 -11.54 -4.88 3.83
CA VAL A 159 -12.46 -5.63 4.71
C VAL A 159 -12.48 -5.08 6.15
N TYR A 160 -11.36 -4.54 6.62
CA TYR A 160 -11.23 -3.90 7.93
C TYR A 160 -11.78 -2.46 7.92
N LEU A 161 -11.62 -1.74 6.81
CA LEU A 161 -12.00 -0.32 6.71
C LEU A 161 -13.50 -0.11 6.49
N ARG A 162 -14.14 -0.92 5.63
CA ARG A 162 -15.54 -0.74 5.24
C ARG A 162 -16.56 -0.57 6.37
N PRO A 163 -16.50 -1.31 7.50
CA PRO A 163 -17.49 -1.16 8.57
C PRO A 163 -17.22 0.03 9.49
N ARG A 164 -16.15 0.81 9.27
CA ARG A 164 -15.71 1.88 10.16
C ARG A 164 -16.19 3.24 9.68
N ASP A 165 -16.53 4.11 10.63
CA ASP A 165 -16.92 5.50 10.41
C ASP A 165 -15.79 6.50 10.69
N ASP A 166 -14.65 6.01 11.21
CA ASP A 166 -13.46 6.80 11.57
C ASP A 166 -12.35 6.76 10.51
N VAL A 167 -12.64 6.25 9.31
CA VAL A 167 -11.69 6.24 8.18
C VAL A 167 -11.82 7.54 7.41
N GLU A 168 -10.72 8.28 7.28
CA GLU A 168 -10.71 9.47 6.44
C GLU A 168 -10.82 9.11 4.95
N ILE A 169 -11.86 9.61 4.31
CA ILE A 169 -12.10 9.47 2.86
C ILE A 169 -11.38 10.61 2.16
N VAL A 170 -10.41 10.29 1.29
CA VAL A 170 -9.58 11.27 0.61
C VAL A 170 -9.87 11.27 -0.87
N ASP A 171 -10.60 12.28 -1.34
CA ASP A 171 -10.82 12.46 -2.79
C ASP A 171 -9.51 12.85 -3.49
N CYS A 172 -9.18 12.05 -4.50
CA CYS A 172 -7.98 12.15 -5.34
C CYS A 172 -8.33 12.19 -6.83
N SER A 173 -9.60 12.41 -7.17
CA SER A 173 -10.10 12.41 -8.56
C SER A 173 -9.52 13.53 -9.42
N ASP A 174 -9.02 14.60 -8.81
CA ASP A 174 -8.30 15.69 -9.45
C ASP A 174 -6.84 15.32 -9.80
N LEU A 175 -6.31 14.24 -9.24
CA LEU A 175 -4.90 13.83 -9.37
C LEU A 175 -4.71 12.58 -10.22
N ALA A 176 -5.63 11.62 -10.13
CA ALA A 176 -5.54 10.34 -10.83
C ALA A 176 -6.94 9.74 -11.04
N THR A 177 -7.03 8.74 -11.91
CA THR A 177 -8.23 7.95 -12.13
C THR A 177 -8.32 6.78 -11.15
N GLY A 178 -7.18 6.29 -10.68
CA GLY A 178 -7.08 5.14 -9.77
C GLY A 178 -7.57 3.83 -10.37
N VAL A 179 -7.61 3.73 -11.71
CA VAL A 179 -8.04 2.53 -12.43
C VAL A 179 -6.96 1.46 -12.35
N ASP A 180 -7.36 0.25 -11.99
CA ASP A 180 -6.51 -0.93 -12.00
C ASP A 180 -6.49 -1.60 -13.39
N HIS A 181 -5.30 -1.91 -13.88
CA HIS A 181 -5.13 -2.59 -15.17
C HIS A 181 -5.13 -4.11 -14.99
N ASP A 182 -6.31 -4.72 -15.03
CA ASP A 182 -6.52 -6.16 -14.76
C ASP A 182 -6.44 -7.09 -15.96
N GLU A 183 -6.64 -6.56 -17.16
CA GLU A 183 -6.65 -7.31 -18.42
C GLU A 183 -5.59 -6.75 -19.39
N PRO A 184 -5.05 -7.55 -20.32
CA PRO A 184 -4.22 -7.03 -21.40
C PRO A 184 -5.04 -6.07 -22.27
N GLY A 185 -4.46 -4.92 -22.60
CA GLY A 185 -5.02 -3.99 -23.60
C GLY A 185 -4.85 -4.48 -25.04
#